data_AF-A0A6G7ZVC5-F1
#
_entry.id   AF-A0A6G7ZVC5-F1
#
_cell.length_a   1.000
_cell.length_b   1.000
_cell.length_c   1.000
_cell.angle_alpha   90.00
_cell.angle_beta   90.00
_cell.angle_gamma   90.00
#
_symmetry.space_group_name_H-M   'P 1'
#
loop_
_entity.id
_entity.type
_entity.pdbx_description
1 polymer ?
#
loop_
_entity_poly.entity_id
_entity_poly.type
_entity_poly.pdbx_seq_one_letter_code
_entity_poly.pdbx_strand_id
1 'polypeptide(L)'
;MKLPATLVLATALAATASAQAADDPTLNLAFQDHVAFVATFAMPALFEKCELAGTGYLQKAAPLYFRYVNTHQDQIERGRMLTLAELGPDDTLRGYRERTIAKRLGVLDTGTAEQKAKTCNGALAFLGGMNVPGEWPPRD
;
A
#
# COMPACT_ATOMS: atom_id res chain seq x y z
N MET A 1 16.84 -28.61 54.63
CA MET A 1 16.60 -29.24 53.31
C MET A 1 15.86 -28.25 52.41
N LYS A 2 16.40 -28.00 51.20
CA LYS A 2 15.75 -27.60 49.93
C LYS A 2 14.88 -26.31 49.84
N LEU A 3 15.44 -25.29 49.19
CA LEU A 3 14.78 -24.46 48.14
C LEU A 3 14.59 -25.31 46.85
N PRO A 4 13.93 -24.86 45.74
CA PRO A 4 13.00 -23.75 45.48
C PRO A 4 11.79 -24.19 44.57
N ALA A 5 10.87 -23.28 44.20
CA ALA A 5 10.28 -23.13 42.85
C ALA A 5 9.03 -22.20 42.90
N THR A 6 9.11 -20.95 42.44
CA THR A 6 8.76 -20.50 41.07
C THR A 6 7.30 -20.72 40.69
N LEU A 7 6.51 -19.64 40.65
CA LEU A 7 5.57 -19.40 39.55
C LEU A 7 5.20 -17.91 39.50
N VAL A 8 5.98 -17.21 38.70
CA VAL A 8 5.65 -15.92 38.10
C VAL A 8 4.53 -16.18 37.10
N LEU A 9 3.35 -15.60 37.32
CA LEU A 9 2.34 -15.46 36.27
C LEU A 9 2.22 -13.97 35.92
N ALA A 10 3.27 -13.46 35.27
CA ALA A 10 3.19 -12.21 34.55
C ALA A 10 2.38 -12.47 33.28
N THR A 11 1.12 -12.07 33.30
CA THR A 11 0.30 -11.94 32.09
C THR A 11 0.91 -10.87 31.20
N ALA A 12 1.84 -11.29 30.33
CA ALA A 12 2.28 -10.52 29.17
C ALA A 12 1.19 -10.58 28.09
N LEU A 13 0.06 -9.90 28.33
CA LEU A 13 -0.84 -9.45 27.26
C LEU A 13 -0.23 -8.19 26.64
N ALA A 14 0.79 -8.35 25.81
CA ALA A 14 1.33 -7.27 24.99
C ALA A 14 2.16 -7.84 23.84
N ALA A 15 1.47 -8.45 22.87
CA ALA A 15 2.03 -8.66 21.55
C ALA A 15 0.87 -8.84 20.55
N THR A 16 0.19 -7.75 20.21
CA THR A 16 -0.25 -7.61 18.81
C THR A 16 1.03 -7.51 17.98
N ALA A 17 1.63 -8.67 17.69
CA ALA A 17 2.71 -8.78 16.75
C ALA A 17 2.11 -8.47 15.38
N SER A 18 2.17 -7.20 14.97
CA SER A 18 2.03 -6.82 13.57
C SER A 18 3.19 -7.47 12.84
N ALA A 19 3.01 -8.70 12.36
CA ALA A 19 3.97 -9.33 11.49
C ALA A 19 4.11 -8.44 10.26
N GLN A 20 5.31 -7.91 10.03
CA GLN A 20 5.57 -7.12 8.83
C GLN A 20 5.30 -8.03 7.63
N ALA A 21 4.67 -7.52 6.57
CA ALA A 21 4.42 -8.36 5.39
C ALA A 21 5.73 -8.94 4.83
N ALA A 22 6.87 -8.28 5.09
CA ALA A 22 8.20 -8.75 4.74
C ALA A 22 8.62 -10.07 5.43
N ASP A 23 8.03 -10.42 6.58
CA ASP A 23 8.43 -11.58 7.39
C ASP A 23 7.70 -12.87 6.99
N ASP A 24 6.59 -12.77 6.25
CA ASP A 24 5.83 -13.90 5.71
C ASP A 24 5.68 -13.76 4.19
N PRO A 25 6.27 -14.66 3.39
CA PRO A 25 6.19 -14.62 1.93
C PRO A 25 4.77 -14.58 1.37
N THR A 26 3.81 -15.22 2.04
CA THR A 26 2.40 -15.26 1.63
C THR A 26 1.72 -13.93 1.90
N LEU A 27 1.95 -13.33 3.07
CA LEU A 27 1.43 -12.01 3.40
C LEU A 27 2.07 -10.93 2.52
N ASN A 28 3.37 -11.04 2.22
CA ASN A 28 4.02 -10.16 1.26
C ASN A 28 3.36 -10.27 -0.12
N LEU A 29 3.13 -11.49 -0.61
CA LEU A 29 2.51 -11.69 -1.92
C LEU A 29 1.11 -11.07 -1.97
N ALA A 30 0.27 -11.36 -0.98
CA ALA A 30 -1.06 -10.75 -0.88
C ALA A 30 -0.97 -9.22 -0.86
N PHE A 31 -0.06 -8.67 -0.06
CA PHE A 31 0.17 -7.23 0.02
C PHE A 31 0.60 -6.62 -1.30
N GLN A 32 1.57 -7.23 -2.01
CA GLN A 32 1.98 -6.74 -3.33
C GLN A 32 0.85 -6.86 -4.36
N ASP A 33 0.05 -7.94 -4.32
CA ASP A 33 -1.15 -8.09 -5.14
C ASP A 33 -2.12 -6.93 -4.91
N HIS A 34 -2.41 -6.61 -3.65
CA HIS A 34 -3.24 -5.47 -3.28
C HIS A 34 -2.66 -4.13 -3.74
N VAL A 35 -1.36 -3.90 -3.55
CA VAL A 35 -0.68 -2.69 -4.02
C VAL A 35 -0.80 -2.55 -5.54
N ALA A 36 -0.65 -3.63 -6.29
CA ALA A 36 -0.81 -3.63 -7.74
C ALA A 36 -2.23 -3.23 -8.14
N PHE A 37 -3.24 -3.78 -7.47
CA PHE A 37 -4.62 -3.36 -7.68
C PHE A 37 -4.83 -1.87 -7.36
N VAL A 38 -4.34 -1.39 -6.22
CA VAL A 38 -4.46 0.02 -5.81
C VAL A 38 -3.80 0.95 -6.82
N ALA A 39 -2.65 0.57 -7.37
CA ALA A 39 -1.94 1.36 -8.36
C ALA A 39 -2.80 1.67 -9.60
N THR A 40 -3.74 0.80 -9.97
CA THR A 40 -4.60 0.99 -11.16
C THR A 40 -5.53 2.21 -11.08
N PHE A 41 -5.84 2.68 -9.87
CA PHE A 41 -6.71 3.84 -9.68
C PHE A 41 -6.02 4.98 -8.93
N ALA A 42 -5.00 4.70 -8.11
CA ALA A 42 -4.26 5.74 -7.40
C ALA A 42 -3.22 6.44 -8.29
N MET A 43 -2.57 5.74 -9.22
CA MET A 43 -1.53 6.32 -10.06
C MET A 43 -2.04 7.41 -11.01
N PRO A 44 -3.18 7.24 -11.72
CA PRO A 44 -3.72 8.33 -12.54
C PRO A 44 -3.98 9.62 -11.75
N ALA A 45 -4.59 9.51 -10.57
CA ALA A 45 -4.83 10.66 -9.69
C ALA A 45 -3.53 11.29 -9.15
N LEU A 46 -2.48 10.49 -8.95
CA LEU A 46 -1.16 10.97 -8.58
C LEU A 46 -0.52 11.76 -9.72
N PHE A 47 -0.68 11.32 -10.98
CA PHE A 47 -0.06 11.99 -12.13
C PHE A 47 -0.56 13.42 -12.28
N GLU A 48 -1.86 13.63 -12.13
CA GLU A 48 -2.47 14.96 -12.17
C GLU A 48 -1.86 15.89 -11.10
N LYS A 49 -1.69 15.39 -9.87
CA LYS A 49 -1.12 16.17 -8.76
C LYS A 49 0.38 16.41 -8.93
N CYS A 50 1.12 15.44 -9.46
CA CYS A 50 2.57 15.54 -9.65
C CYS A 50 2.96 16.40 -10.87
N GLU A 51 2.15 16.45 -11.92
CA GLU A 51 2.37 17.36 -13.05
C GLU A 51 2.31 18.83 -12.61
N LEU A 52 1.41 19.16 -11.67
CA LEU A 52 1.34 20.50 -11.06
C LEU A 52 2.59 20.84 -10.24
N ALA A 53 3.31 19.83 -9.73
CA ALA A 53 4.53 20.01 -8.95
C ALA A 53 5.80 20.05 -9.81
N GLY A 54 5.75 19.56 -11.05
CA GLY A 54 6.89 19.56 -11.98
C GLY A 54 6.45 19.19 -13.40
N THR A 55 6.75 20.09 -14.35
CA THR A 55 6.44 19.90 -15.77
C THR A 55 7.12 18.65 -16.33
N GLY A 56 6.39 17.86 -17.12
CA GLY A 56 6.95 16.69 -17.79
C GLY A 56 6.83 15.39 -17.00
N TYR A 57 6.11 15.39 -15.87
CA TYR A 57 5.94 14.21 -15.03
C TYR A 57 5.07 13.16 -15.74
N LEU A 58 3.94 13.59 -16.32
CA LEU A 58 3.01 12.71 -17.03
C LEU A 58 3.68 11.97 -18.18
N GLN A 59 4.53 12.65 -18.95
CA GLN A 59 5.26 12.08 -20.09
C GLN A 59 6.23 10.97 -19.64
N LYS A 60 6.78 11.06 -18.43
CA LYS A 60 7.63 10.01 -17.83
C LYS A 60 6.79 8.88 -17.24
N ALA A 61 5.72 9.22 -16.53
CA ALA A 61 4.92 8.28 -15.76
C ALA A 61 4.01 7.40 -16.63
N ALA A 62 3.36 7.98 -17.64
CA ALA A 62 2.40 7.28 -18.50
C ALA A 62 2.96 6.01 -19.16
N PRO A 63 4.10 6.02 -19.88
CA PRO A 63 4.63 4.80 -20.48
C PRO A 63 5.01 3.73 -19.44
N LEU A 64 5.53 4.14 -18.27
CA LEU A 64 5.83 3.22 -17.18
C LEU A 64 4.55 2.59 -16.61
N TYR A 65 3.50 3.38 -16.46
CA TYR A 65 2.19 2.92 -16.00
C TYR A 65 1.54 1.92 -16.96
N PHE A 66 1.51 2.22 -18.26
CA PHE A 66 0.98 1.28 -19.24
C PHE A 66 1.75 -0.02 -19.27
N ARG A 67 3.09 0.04 -19.20
CA ARG A 67 3.92 -1.15 -19.06
C ARG A 67 3.56 -1.92 -17.79
N TYR A 68 3.51 -1.23 -16.65
CA TYR A 68 3.18 -1.82 -15.35
C TYR A 68 1.84 -2.56 -15.37
N VAL A 69 0.77 -1.92 -15.83
CA VAL A 69 -0.57 -2.54 -15.87
C VAL A 69 -0.60 -3.76 -16.78
N ASN A 70 0.09 -3.70 -17.93
CA ASN A 70 0.14 -4.83 -18.86
C ASN A 70 0.98 -6.00 -18.35
N THR A 71 2.05 -5.75 -17.59
CA THR A 71 2.91 -6.81 -17.07
C THR A 71 2.39 -7.45 -15.78
N HIS A 72 1.50 -6.77 -15.06
CA HIS A 72 1.01 -7.21 -13.74
C HIS A 72 -0.49 -7.56 -13.75
N GLN A 73 -1.09 -7.91 -14.89
CA GLN A 73 -2.54 -8.16 -14.98
C GLN A 73 -3.02 -9.23 -13.98
N ASP A 74 -2.33 -10.36 -13.88
CA ASP A 74 -2.69 -11.43 -12.95
C ASP A 74 -2.58 -10.97 -11.48
N GLN A 75 -1.54 -10.19 -11.18
CA GLN A 75 -1.31 -9.63 -9.86
C GLN A 75 -2.42 -8.65 -9.47
N ILE A 76 -2.79 -7.77 -10.40
CA ILE A 76 -3.88 -6.80 -10.26
C ILE A 76 -5.20 -7.52 -10.00
N GLU A 77 -5.49 -8.58 -10.73
CA GLU A 77 -6.76 -9.31 -10.58
C GLU A 77 -6.82 -10.06 -9.24
N ARG A 78 -5.74 -10.72 -8.81
CA ARG A 78 -5.68 -11.31 -7.46
C ARG A 78 -5.87 -10.25 -6.37
N GLY A 79 -5.21 -9.10 -6.50
CA GLY A 79 -5.35 -7.96 -5.59
C GLY A 79 -6.77 -7.41 -5.54
N ARG A 80 -7.45 -7.34 -6.70
CA ARG A 80 -8.86 -6.94 -6.81
C ARG A 80 -9.74 -7.92 -6.03
N MET A 81 -9.57 -9.21 -6.23
CA MET A 81 -10.37 -10.24 -5.56
C MET A 81 -10.15 -10.23 -4.04
N LEU A 82 -8.90 -10.11 -3.58
CA LEU A 82 -8.58 -9.94 -2.16
C LEU A 82 -9.25 -8.71 -1.57
N THR A 83 -9.19 -7.59 -2.29
CA THR A 83 -9.79 -6.32 -1.82
C THR A 83 -11.31 -6.42 -1.75
N LEU A 84 -11.95 -7.05 -2.73
CA LEU A 84 -13.40 -7.24 -2.74
C LEU A 84 -13.87 -8.19 -1.63
N ALA A 85 -13.08 -9.20 -1.28
CA ALA A 85 -13.40 -10.13 -0.20
C ALA A 85 -13.37 -9.47 1.20
N GLU A 86 -12.64 -8.37 1.37
CA GLU A 86 -12.50 -7.67 2.64
C GLU A 86 -13.49 -6.48 2.79
N LEU A 87 -14.33 -6.20 1.78
CA LEU A 87 -15.33 -5.15 1.90
C LEU A 87 -16.48 -5.59 2.82
N GLY A 88 -16.85 -4.73 3.77
CA GLY A 88 -18.03 -4.93 4.60
C GLY A 88 -19.35 -4.85 3.81
N PRO A 89 -20.48 -5.26 4.41
CA PRO A 89 -21.78 -5.28 3.73
C PRO A 89 -22.26 -3.89 3.26
N ASP A 90 -21.82 -2.83 3.94
CA ASP A 90 -22.14 -1.44 3.61
C ASP A 90 -21.04 -0.74 2.79
N ASP A 91 -19.93 -1.42 2.53
CA ASP A 91 -18.84 -0.87 1.73
C ASP A 91 -19.11 -1.01 0.23
N THR A 92 -18.72 0.03 -0.52
CA THR A 92 -18.71 -0.02 -1.98
C THR A 92 -17.29 0.04 -2.49
N LEU A 93 -17.03 -0.61 -3.63
CA LEU A 93 -15.73 -0.53 -4.30
C LEU A 93 -15.35 0.94 -4.61
N ARG A 94 -16.33 1.76 -4.96
CA ARG A 94 -16.14 3.20 -5.19
C ARG A 94 -15.68 3.90 -3.90
N GLY A 95 -16.39 3.71 -2.80
CA GLY A 95 -16.04 4.31 -1.51
C GLY A 95 -14.66 3.89 -1.03
N TYR A 96 -14.31 2.61 -1.20
CA TYR A 96 -12.97 2.10 -0.92
C TYR A 96 -11.89 2.83 -1.74
N ARG A 97 -12.09 2.99 -3.06
CA ARG A 97 -11.14 3.70 -3.94
C ARG A 97 -10.97 5.15 -3.52
N GLU A 98 -12.07 5.86 -3.28
CA GLU A 98 -12.06 7.28 -2.86
C GLU A 98 -11.29 7.45 -1.53
N ARG A 99 -11.58 6.63 -0.52
CA ARG A 99 -10.85 6.64 0.77
C ARG A 99 -9.37 6.32 0.59
N THR A 100 -9.04 5.35 -0.27
CA THR A 100 -7.66 4.92 -0.51
C THR A 100 -6.85 6.00 -1.21
N ILE A 101 -7.43 6.66 -2.22
CA ILE A 101 -6.83 7.81 -2.89
C ILE A 101 -6.60 8.93 -1.88
N ALA A 102 -7.62 9.30 -1.09
CA ALA A 102 -7.50 10.37 -0.10
C ALA A 102 -6.39 10.08 0.93
N LYS A 103 -6.34 8.86 1.48
CA LYS A 103 -5.32 8.45 2.44
C LYS A 103 -3.92 8.47 1.85
N ARG A 104 -3.72 7.93 0.63
CA ARG A 104 -2.40 7.78 0.03
C ARG A 104 -1.86 9.06 -0.61
N LEU A 105 -2.75 9.90 -1.15
CA LEU A 105 -2.36 11.12 -1.86
C LEU A 105 -2.50 12.39 -1.02
N GLY A 106 -2.99 12.31 0.22
CA GLY A 106 -3.14 13.48 1.09
C GLY A 106 -1.83 14.27 1.30
N VAL A 107 -0.68 13.60 1.27
CA VAL A 107 0.64 14.27 1.32
C VAL A 107 0.90 15.19 0.12
N LEU A 108 0.32 14.90 -1.04
CA LEU A 108 0.40 15.76 -2.23
C LEU A 108 -0.45 17.02 -2.08
N ASP A 109 -1.46 17.00 -1.22
CA ASP A 109 -2.31 18.15 -0.94
C ASP A 109 -1.68 19.04 0.13
N THR A 110 -1.29 18.48 1.27
CA THR A 110 -0.91 19.25 2.48
C THR A 110 0.57 19.21 2.84
N GLY A 111 1.37 18.36 2.19
CA GLY A 111 2.79 18.18 2.53
C GLY A 111 3.70 19.31 2.06
N THR A 112 4.95 19.31 2.54
CA THR A 112 6.01 20.21 2.08
C THR A 112 6.43 19.90 0.65
N ALA A 113 7.05 20.85 -0.06
CA ALA A 113 7.54 20.63 -1.43
C ALA A 113 8.46 19.39 -1.54
N GLU A 114 9.32 19.16 -0.55
CA GLU A 114 10.19 17.99 -0.48
C GLU A 114 9.39 16.68 -0.32
N GLN A 115 8.37 16.67 0.55
CA GLN A 115 7.50 15.51 0.72
C GLN A 115 6.72 15.20 -0.57
N LYS A 116 6.22 16.23 -1.26
CA LYS A 116 5.54 16.07 -2.54
C LYS A 116 6.48 15.49 -3.59
N ALA A 117 7.69 16.04 -3.72
CA ALA A 117 8.70 15.55 -4.65
C ALA A 117 9.11 14.09 -4.34
N LYS A 118 9.30 13.75 -3.06
CA LYS A 118 9.59 12.38 -2.63
C LYS A 118 8.49 11.40 -3.03
N THR A 119 7.23 11.77 -2.83
CA THR A 119 6.08 10.95 -3.24
C THR A 119 6.03 10.76 -4.75
N CYS A 120 6.17 11.84 -5.53
CA CYS A 120 6.17 11.77 -6.99
C CYS A 120 7.33 10.91 -7.54
N ASN A 121 8.55 11.05 -6.99
CA ASN A 121 9.70 10.24 -7.40
C ASN A 121 9.55 8.78 -6.96
N GLY A 122 9.01 8.53 -5.76
CA GLY A 122 8.72 7.19 -5.28
C GLY A 122 7.72 6.44 -6.16
N ALA A 123 6.70 7.14 -6.67
CA ALA A 123 5.74 6.57 -7.62
C ALA A 123 6.40 6.19 -8.96
N LEU A 124 7.34 7.00 -9.48
CA LEU A 124 8.11 6.63 -10.68
C LEU A 124 8.99 5.40 -10.43
N ALA A 125 9.66 5.34 -9.28
CA ALA A 125 10.48 4.18 -8.90
C ALA A 125 9.64 2.91 -8.76
N PHE A 126 8.44 3.01 -8.17
CA PHE A 126 7.46 1.92 -8.11
C PHE A 126 7.08 1.43 -9.51
N LEU A 127 6.69 2.33 -10.41
CA LEU A 127 6.36 1.96 -11.80
C LEU A 127 7.57 1.39 -12.56
N GLY A 128 8.79 1.73 -12.12
CA GLY A 128 10.05 1.15 -12.58
C GLY A 128 10.37 -0.24 -12.02
N GLY A 129 9.52 -0.81 -11.15
CA GLY A 129 9.67 -2.16 -10.61
C GLY A 129 10.13 -2.24 -9.14
N MET A 130 10.15 -1.12 -8.42
CA MET A 130 10.43 -1.13 -6.99
C MET A 130 9.23 -1.65 -6.20
N ASN A 131 9.43 -2.67 -5.38
CA ASN A 131 8.40 -3.16 -4.45
C ASN A 131 8.12 -2.13 -3.35
N VAL A 132 6.86 -2.08 -2.91
CA VAL A 132 6.47 -1.20 -1.80
C VAL A 132 6.66 -1.97 -0.50
N PRO A 133 7.41 -1.46 0.49
CA PRO A 133 7.42 -2.03 1.83
C PRO A 133 6.11 -1.68 2.53
N GLY A 134 5.57 -2.60 3.32
CA GLY A 134 4.38 -2.30 4.12
C GLY A 134 3.81 -3.50 4.85
N GLU A 135 2.74 -3.23 5.56
CA GLU A 135 1.92 -4.19 6.28
C GLU A 135 0.55 -4.24 5.62
N TRP A 136 -0.07 -5.42 5.62
CA TRP A 136 -1.48 -5.53 5.28
C TRP A 136 -2.28 -4.59 6.19
N PRO A 137 -3.25 -3.80 5.67
CA PRO A 137 -4.02 -2.91 6.52
C PRO A 137 -4.64 -3.70 7.69
N PRO A 138 -4.52 -3.21 8.93
CA PRO A 138 -5.12 -3.87 10.08
C PRO A 138 -6.63 -3.97 9.88
N ARG A 139 -7.20 -5.07 10.38
CA ARG A 139 -8.65 -5.21 10.53
C ARG A 139 -9.05 -4.31 11.69
N ASP A 140 -9.86 -3.29 11.43
CA ASP A 140 -10.55 -2.54 12.48
C ASP A 140 -11.65 -3.42 13.11
#